data_AF-Q6S8K0-F1
#
_entry.id   AF-Q6S8K0-F1
#
_cell.length_a   1.000
_cell.length_b   1.000
_cell.length_c   1.000
_cell.angle_alpha   90.00
_cell.angle_beta   90.00
_cell.angle_gamma   90.00
#
_symmetry.space_group_name_H-M   'P 1'
#
loop_
_entity.id
_entity.type
_entity.pdbx_description
1 polymer ?
#
loop_
_entity_poly.entity_id
_entity_poly.type
_entity_poly.pdbx_seq_one_letter_code
_entity_poly.pdbx_strand_id
1 'polypeptide(L)'
;ARSFADIGDIIRGRDMFLGNNEKDMTEKQKLQSNLKKIFEKIRNDGRIPKNVPIGQVREYWWALNREDVWKALTCSADGSEEYFKKPSSHEYSFSNGQCGHRDENVPTYLDYVPQFLRWFDEWA
;
A
#
# COMPACT_ATOMS: atom_id res chain seq x y z
N ALA A 1 -2.60 7.49 -5.71
CA ALA A 1 -2.20 6.09 -6.02
C ALA A 1 -0.75 5.75 -5.64
N ARG A 2 0.23 6.63 -5.89
CA ARG A 2 1.64 6.36 -5.53
C ARG A 2 1.86 6.19 -4.02
N SER A 3 1.37 7.14 -3.22
CA SER A 3 1.42 7.04 -1.75
C SER A 3 0.73 5.78 -1.20
N PHE A 4 -0.36 5.33 -1.82
CA PHE A 4 -1.03 4.09 -1.45
C PHE A 4 -0.11 2.87 -1.62
N ALA A 5 0.59 2.80 -2.76
CA ALA A 5 1.54 1.73 -3.03
C ALA A 5 2.74 1.76 -2.07
N ASP A 6 3.25 2.95 -1.74
CA ASP A 6 4.34 3.11 -0.78
C ASP A 6 3.93 2.76 0.65
N ILE A 7 2.71 3.14 1.09
CA ILE A 7 2.14 2.66 2.36
C ILE A 7 2.07 1.13 2.36
N GLY A 8 1.61 0.53 1.25
CA GLY A 8 1.59 -0.93 1.08
C GLY A 8 2.97 -1.55 1.24
N ASP A 9 4.01 -0.96 0.67
CA ASP A 9 5.38 -1.45 0.82
C ASP A 9 5.95 -1.25 2.22
N ILE A 10 5.61 -0.15 2.91
CA ILE A 10 5.97 0.04 4.33
C ILE A 10 5.30 -1.03 5.19
N ILE A 11 3.99 -1.28 4.98
CA ILE A 11 3.22 -2.28 5.72
C ILE A 11 3.70 -3.70 5.43
N ARG A 12 4.16 -4.00 4.21
CA ARG A 12 4.71 -5.33 3.83
C ARG A 12 6.19 -5.51 4.16
N GLY A 13 6.90 -4.41 4.43
CA GLY A 13 8.34 -4.43 4.70
C GLY A 13 9.19 -4.52 3.41
N ARG A 14 8.63 -4.03 2.30
CA ARG A 14 9.29 -3.97 0.98
C ARG A 14 9.82 -2.58 0.66
N ASP A 15 9.49 -1.57 1.47
CA ASP A 15 9.93 -0.19 1.26
C ASP A 15 11.46 -0.06 1.34
N MET A 16 12.06 0.52 0.30
CA MET A 16 13.50 0.63 0.08
C MET A 16 14.10 1.92 0.62
N PHE A 17 13.30 2.91 1.05
CA PHE A 17 13.81 4.22 1.49
C PHE A 17 14.66 4.09 2.77
N LEU A 18 15.97 4.27 2.75
CA LEU A 18 16.79 4.04 3.95
C LEU A 18 16.72 5.17 4.99
N GLY A 19 16.32 6.38 4.58
CA GLY A 19 16.43 7.61 5.39
C GLY A 19 17.49 8.55 4.80
N ASN A 20 17.24 9.87 4.85
CA ASN A 20 18.17 10.86 4.30
C ASN A 20 19.25 11.29 5.30
N ASN A 21 19.03 10.99 6.58
CA ASN A 21 19.93 11.29 7.69
C ASN A 21 19.76 10.23 8.81
N GLU A 22 20.58 10.32 9.85
CA GLU A 22 20.53 9.37 10.98
C GLU A 22 19.17 9.35 11.71
N LYS A 23 18.48 10.50 11.77
CA LYS A 23 17.17 10.61 12.40
C LYS A 23 16.13 9.81 11.62
N ASP A 24 16.05 10.00 10.32
CA ASP A 24 15.13 9.28 9.43
C ASP A 24 15.38 7.77 9.47
N MET A 25 16.66 7.36 9.45
CA MET A 25 17.06 5.95 9.57
C MET A 25 16.57 5.34 10.88
N THR A 26 16.74 6.06 11.99
CA THR A 26 16.30 5.62 13.32
C THR A 26 14.78 5.53 13.41
N GLU A 27 14.06 6.52 12.87
CA GLU A 27 12.60 6.53 12.84
C GLU A 27 12.03 5.39 11.99
N LYS A 28 12.62 5.14 10.80
CA LYS A 28 12.23 3.99 9.96
C LYS A 28 12.47 2.66 10.67
N GLN A 29 13.62 2.48 11.30
CA GLN A 29 13.91 1.26 12.07
C GLN A 29 12.90 1.05 13.20
N LYS A 30 12.55 2.12 13.93
CA LYS A 30 11.53 2.08 14.99
C LYS A 30 10.15 1.71 14.43
N LEU A 31 9.74 2.32 13.32
CA LEU A 31 8.49 2.00 12.63
C LEU A 31 8.42 0.53 12.20
N GLN A 32 9.44 0.03 11.49
CA GLN A 32 9.48 -1.36 11.04
C GLN A 32 9.55 -2.36 12.20
N SER A 33 10.27 -2.01 13.28
CA SER A 33 10.30 -2.82 14.51
C SER A 33 8.92 -2.92 15.17
N ASN A 34 8.18 -1.81 15.24
CA ASN A 34 6.81 -1.79 15.77
C ASN A 34 5.84 -2.60 14.90
N LEU A 35 5.91 -2.44 13.58
CA LEU A 35 5.10 -3.23 12.64
C LEU A 35 5.40 -4.73 12.80
N LYS A 36 6.67 -5.12 12.86
CA LYS A 36 7.07 -6.52 13.09
C LYS A 36 6.45 -7.07 14.39
N LYS A 37 6.52 -6.33 15.49
CA LYS A 37 5.90 -6.72 16.77
C LYS A 37 4.39 -6.88 16.68
N ILE A 38 3.70 -5.99 15.95
CA ILE A 38 2.25 -6.08 15.72
C ILE A 38 1.91 -7.36 14.94
N PHE A 39 2.62 -7.63 13.84
CA PHE A 39 2.37 -8.82 13.03
C PHE A 39 2.79 -10.12 13.71
N GLU A 40 3.79 -10.10 14.59
CA GLU A 40 4.11 -11.24 15.45
C GLU A 40 2.96 -11.56 16.42
N LYS A 41 2.32 -10.54 17.00
CA LYS A 41 1.12 -10.72 17.84
C LYS A 41 -0.06 -11.26 17.03
N ILE A 42 -0.31 -10.72 15.84
CA ILE A 42 -1.36 -11.21 14.94
C ILE A 42 -1.12 -12.68 14.58
N ARG A 43 0.11 -13.06 14.20
CA ARG A 43 0.43 -14.46 13.86
C ARG A 43 0.23 -15.41 15.06
N ASN A 44 0.52 -14.94 16.27
CA ASN A 44 0.46 -15.75 17.47
C ASN A 44 -0.93 -15.79 18.12
N ASP A 45 -1.96 -15.19 17.50
CA ASP A 45 -3.34 -15.14 18.01
C ASP A 45 -4.10 -16.47 17.90
N GLY A 46 -3.49 -17.48 17.27
CA GLY A 46 -4.05 -18.82 17.07
C GLY A 46 -4.83 -19.03 15.77
N ARG A 47 -5.04 -17.98 14.97
CA ARG A 47 -5.77 -18.06 13.69
C ARG A 47 -4.87 -18.34 12.49
N ILE A 48 -3.58 -18.03 12.62
CA ILE A 48 -2.59 -18.22 11.56
C ILE A 48 -1.67 -19.40 11.92
N PRO A 49 -1.42 -20.36 11.01
CA PRO A 49 -0.47 -21.43 11.24
C PRO A 49 0.93 -20.89 11.58
N LYS A 50 1.57 -21.43 12.63
CA LYS A 50 2.86 -20.93 13.16
C LYS A 50 4.01 -20.98 12.15
N ASN A 51 3.92 -21.84 11.14
CA ASN A 51 4.91 -21.99 10.07
C ASN A 51 4.81 -20.89 9.00
N VAL A 52 3.75 -20.06 9.00
CA VAL A 52 3.63 -18.94 8.06
C VAL A 52 4.66 -17.86 8.41
N PRO A 53 5.57 -17.50 7.48
CA PRO A 53 6.54 -16.43 7.69
C PRO A 53 5.84 -15.08 7.93
N ILE A 54 6.40 -14.23 8.79
CA ILE A 54 5.86 -12.89 9.08
C ILE A 54 5.67 -12.08 7.79
N GLY A 55 6.59 -12.19 6.83
CA GLY A 55 6.45 -11.54 5.52
C GLY A 55 5.14 -11.91 4.81
N GLN A 56 4.78 -13.19 4.78
CA GLN A 56 3.52 -13.65 4.17
C GLN A 56 2.30 -13.17 4.94
N VAL A 57 2.36 -13.13 6.28
CA VAL A 57 1.27 -12.55 7.09
C VAL A 57 1.00 -11.09 6.71
N ARG A 58 2.06 -10.31 6.48
CA ARG A 58 1.95 -8.90 6.07
C ARG A 58 1.36 -8.76 4.66
N GLU A 59 1.73 -9.65 3.73
CA GLU A 59 1.13 -9.69 2.38
C GLU A 59 -0.36 -9.98 2.42
N TYR A 60 -0.78 -11.01 3.17
CA TYR A 60 -2.19 -11.38 3.30
C TYR A 60 -2.99 -10.27 3.97
N TRP A 61 -2.43 -9.65 5.01
CA TRP A 61 -3.08 -8.52 5.65
C TRP A 61 -3.29 -7.37 4.66
N TRP A 62 -2.27 -6.99 3.88
CA TRP A 62 -2.43 -5.95 2.87
C TRP A 62 -3.50 -6.32 1.85
N ALA A 63 -3.44 -7.52 1.27
CA ALA A 63 -4.42 -7.97 0.28
C ALA A 63 -5.87 -7.91 0.79
N LEU A 64 -6.10 -8.22 2.07
CA LEU A 64 -7.42 -8.19 2.69
C LEU A 64 -7.91 -6.78 3.06
N ASN A 65 -7.00 -5.84 3.37
CA ASN A 65 -7.37 -4.52 3.93
C ASN A 65 -7.09 -3.35 2.98
N ARG A 66 -6.53 -3.60 1.79
CA ARG A 66 -6.14 -2.55 0.82
C ARG A 66 -7.31 -1.66 0.40
N GLU A 67 -8.52 -2.19 0.33
CA GLU A 67 -9.75 -1.43 0.03
C GLU A 67 -10.06 -0.42 1.13
N ASP A 68 -10.02 -0.83 2.39
CA ASP A 68 -10.27 0.07 3.52
C ASP A 68 -9.19 1.14 3.63
N VAL A 69 -7.93 0.79 3.37
CA VAL A 69 -6.83 1.76 3.30
C VAL A 69 -7.05 2.76 2.17
N TRP A 70 -7.54 2.32 1.00
CA TRP A 70 -7.86 3.22 -0.11
C TRP A 70 -9.00 4.18 0.24
N LYS A 71 -10.07 3.67 0.86
CA LYS A 71 -11.20 4.50 1.32
C LYS A 71 -10.73 5.56 2.31
N ALA A 72 -9.88 5.18 3.28
CA ALA A 72 -9.31 6.13 4.23
C ALA A 72 -8.44 7.19 3.54
N LEU A 73 -7.60 6.79 2.57
CA LEU A 73 -6.72 7.69 1.84
C LEU A 73 -7.47 8.70 0.98
N THR A 74 -8.58 8.28 0.37
CA THR A 74 -9.39 9.09 -0.55
C THR A 74 -10.52 9.87 0.14
N CYS A 75 -10.64 9.77 1.46
CA CYS A 75 -11.71 10.41 2.23
C CYS A 75 -11.81 11.93 2.01
N SER A 76 -10.67 12.59 1.74
CA SER A 76 -10.60 14.04 1.51
C SER A 76 -10.40 14.42 0.04
N ALA A 77 -10.44 13.44 -0.88
CA ALA A 77 -10.39 13.73 -2.30
C ALA A 77 -11.65 14.49 -2.73
N ASP A 78 -11.50 15.41 -3.68
CA ASP A 78 -12.61 16.21 -4.18
C ASP A 78 -13.60 15.33 -4.96
N GLY A 79 -14.89 15.69 -4.91
CA GLY A 79 -15.96 14.96 -5.60
C GLY A 79 -15.74 14.81 -7.10
N SER A 80 -15.03 15.73 -7.72
CA SER A 80 -14.74 15.74 -9.16
C SER A 80 -13.43 15.03 -9.53
N GLU A 81 -12.62 14.62 -8.57
CA GLU A 81 -11.35 13.92 -8.84
C GLU A 81 -11.61 12.46 -9.18
N GLU A 82 -11.13 12.02 -10.34
CA GLU A 82 -11.25 10.64 -10.82
C GLU A 82 -9.86 10.02 -11.00
N TYR A 83 -9.74 8.72 -10.81
CA TYR A 83 -8.53 7.97 -11.13
C TYR A 83 -8.63 7.35 -12.52
N PHE A 84 -7.75 7.77 -13.42
CA PHE A 84 -7.66 7.26 -14.77
C PHE A 84 -6.73 6.06 -14.87
N LYS A 85 -7.20 4.97 -15.50
CA LYS A 85 -6.37 3.84 -15.92
C LYS A 85 -6.14 3.94 -17.42
N LYS A 86 -4.88 4.09 -17.83
CA LYS A 86 -4.53 3.97 -19.25
C LYS A 86 -4.72 2.50 -19.68
N PRO A 87 -5.65 2.21 -20.59
CA PRO A 87 -5.93 0.85 -21.02
C PRO A 87 -4.84 0.29 -21.96
N SER A 88 -4.79 -1.04 -22.07
CA SER A 88 -4.05 -1.75 -23.12
C SER A 88 -4.82 -1.82 -24.45
N SER A 89 -6.15 -1.70 -24.40
CA SER A 89 -7.05 -1.52 -25.55
C SER A 89 -7.42 -0.05 -25.72
N HIS A 90 -8.16 0.32 -26.77
CA HIS A 90 -8.61 1.70 -27.01
C HIS A 90 -9.78 2.17 -26.09
N GLU A 91 -10.04 1.48 -24.98
CA GLU A 91 -11.17 1.79 -24.07
C GLU A 91 -10.73 2.45 -22.77
N TYR A 92 -11.04 3.73 -22.61
CA TYR A 92 -10.68 4.50 -21.43
C TYR A 92 -11.49 4.05 -20.20
N SER A 93 -10.81 3.84 -19.07
CA SER A 93 -11.44 3.46 -17.80
C SER A 93 -11.12 4.48 -16.70
N PHE A 94 -12.15 4.92 -16.01
CA PHE A 94 -12.10 5.88 -14.91
C PHE A 94 -12.78 5.30 -13.68
N SER A 95 -12.32 5.68 -12.49
CA SER A 95 -13.08 5.49 -11.26
C SER A 95 -14.25 6.46 -11.18
N ASN A 96 -15.18 6.24 -10.24
CA ASN A 96 -16.07 7.34 -9.86
C ASN A 96 -15.27 8.48 -9.17
N GLY A 97 -15.96 9.58 -8.88
CA GLY A 97 -15.42 10.73 -8.15
C GLY A 97 -14.78 10.38 -6.79
N GLN A 98 -14.07 11.34 -6.22
CA GLN A 98 -13.21 11.14 -5.04
C GLN A 98 -12.23 9.97 -5.23
N CYS A 99 -11.65 9.85 -6.43
CA CYS A 99 -10.71 8.78 -6.78
C CYS A 99 -11.27 7.37 -6.51
N GLY A 100 -12.57 7.15 -6.72
CA GLY A 100 -13.23 5.87 -6.47
C GLY A 100 -13.42 5.55 -4.99
N HIS A 101 -13.55 6.55 -4.12
CA HIS A 101 -13.76 6.37 -2.68
C HIS A 101 -14.94 5.43 -2.34
N ARG A 102 -16.01 5.50 -3.14
CA ARG A 102 -17.22 4.68 -2.96
C ARG A 102 -17.28 3.48 -3.90
N ASP A 103 -16.21 3.23 -4.65
CA ASP A 103 -16.16 2.10 -5.57
C ASP A 103 -16.00 0.80 -4.76
N GLU A 104 -16.52 -0.29 -5.31
CA GLU A 104 -16.37 -1.61 -4.72
C GLU A 104 -14.89 -2.02 -4.64
N ASN A 105 -14.11 -1.67 -5.67
CA ASN A 105 -12.71 -2.09 -5.81
C ASN A 105 -11.77 -0.89 -5.92
N VAL A 106 -10.56 -1.03 -5.38
CA VAL A 106 -9.49 -0.05 -5.54
C VAL A 106 -9.17 0.15 -7.04
N PRO A 107 -9.20 1.39 -7.57
CA PRO A 107 -9.00 1.63 -8.99
C PRO A 107 -7.51 1.60 -9.39
N THR A 108 -6.61 1.00 -8.61
CA THR A 108 -5.19 0.90 -8.98
C THR A 108 -4.60 -0.42 -8.53
N TYR A 109 -3.53 -0.84 -9.20
CA TYR A 109 -2.70 -2.00 -8.84
C TYR A 109 -1.23 -1.62 -8.67
N LEU A 110 -0.93 -0.32 -8.50
CA LEU A 110 0.45 0.14 -8.29
C LEU A 110 1.08 -0.50 -7.05
N ASP A 111 0.30 -0.88 -6.04
CA ASP A 111 0.76 -1.63 -4.87
C ASP A 111 1.27 -3.04 -5.21
N TYR A 112 1.06 -3.54 -6.44
CA TYR A 112 1.66 -4.78 -6.93
C TYR A 112 2.80 -4.58 -7.94
N VAL A 113 3.14 -3.32 -8.26
CA VAL A 113 4.28 -2.97 -9.11
C VAL A 113 5.53 -2.78 -8.23
N PRO A 114 6.73 -3.28 -8.58
CA PRO A 114 7.96 -3.04 -7.82
C PRO A 114 8.23 -1.55 -7.56
N GLN A 115 8.58 -1.18 -6.31
CA GLN A 115 8.75 0.22 -5.89
C GLN A 115 9.73 1.00 -6.76
N PHE A 116 10.85 0.39 -7.16
CA PHE A 116 11.83 1.02 -8.05
C PHE A 116 11.19 1.55 -9.35
N LEU A 117 10.35 0.74 -10.00
CA LEU A 117 9.70 1.14 -11.25
C LEU A 117 8.70 2.29 -11.03
N ARG A 118 8.01 2.30 -9.87
CA ARG A 118 7.06 3.37 -9.54
C ARG A 118 7.76 4.70 -9.27
N TRP A 119 8.87 4.67 -8.54
CA TRP A 119 9.67 5.87 -8.29
C TRP A 119 10.32 6.38 -9.58
N PHE A 120 10.74 5.47 -10.48
CA PHE A 120 11.27 5.87 -11.77
C PHE A 120 10.21 6.55 -12.65
N ASP A 121 9.00 5.99 -12.73
CA ASP A 121 7.84 6.60 -13.43
C ASP A 121 7.39 7.94 -12.79
N GLU A 122 7.58 8.11 -11.49
CA GLU A 122 7.28 9.37 -10.80
C GLU A 122 8.27 10.49 -11.09
N TRP A 123 9.53 10.14 -11.31
CA TRP A 123 10.61 11.10 -11.53
C TRP A 123 10.75 11.54 -12.99
N ALA A 124 10.41 10.67 -13.94
CA ALA A 124 10.51 10.91 -15.38
C ALA A 124 9.51 11.97 -15.89
#